data_AF-A0A932R0B4-F1
#
_entry.id   AF-A0A932R0B4-F1
#
_cell.length_a   1.000
_cell.length_b   1.000
_cell.length_c   1.000
_cell.angle_alpha   90.00
_cell.angle_beta   90.00
_cell.angle_gamma   90.00
#
_symmetry.space_group_name_H-M   'P 1'
#
loop_
_entity.id
_entity.type
_entity.pdbx_description
1 polymer ?
#
loop_
_entity_poly.entity_id
_entity_poly.type
_entity_poly.pdbx_seq_one_letter_code
_entity_poly.pdbx_strand_id
1 'polypeptide(L)'
;MKIMLYTLIALAILDIFYYRFTRVSFDNYRGKANNLYCKLVASKDLPTSPVIFVPGIKGSVLEQNGETVWLTVQEALFGNKQLDYQINDSVKVTGILTRIGVVPYLLEYSSYQNIAAQLACSPQSYFFYYDWRDYPDTNSQEFGKLVERVIKETGKKPSVVAHSMGG
;
A
#
# COMPACT_ATOMS: atom_id res chain seq x y z
N MET A 1 -0.98 -30.41 -27.02
CA MET A 1 0.06 -29.39 -26.80
C MET A 1 -0.41 -27.96 -27.09
N LYS A 2 -1.01 -27.65 -28.26
CA LYS A 2 -1.48 -26.28 -28.59
C LYS A 2 -2.52 -25.69 -27.62
N ILE A 3 -3.51 -26.49 -27.18
CA ILE A 3 -4.56 -26.03 -26.24
C ILE A 3 -3.96 -25.53 -24.92
N MET A 4 -3.01 -26.28 -24.34
CA MET A 4 -2.34 -25.91 -23.09
C MET A 4 -1.58 -24.58 -23.19
N LEU A 5 -0.94 -24.32 -24.34
CA LEU A 5 -0.24 -23.07 -24.59
C LEU A 5 -1.20 -21.87 -24.67
N TYR A 6 -2.34 -22.02 -25.35
CA TYR A 6 -3.35 -20.96 -25.42
C TYR A 6 -3.98 -20.67 -24.05
N THR A 7 -4.23 -21.70 -23.24
CA THR A 7 -4.74 -21.53 -21.87
C THR A 7 -3.74 -20.76 -20.99
N LEU A 8 -2.45 -21.10 -21.05
CA LEU A 8 -1.41 -20.38 -20.30
C LEU A 8 -1.29 -18.91 -20.71
N ILE A 9 -1.35 -18.63 -22.01
CA ILE A 9 -1.32 -17.25 -22.52
C ILE A 9 -2.56 -16.47 -22.05
N ALA A 10 -3.74 -17.08 -22.11
CA ALA A 10 -4.98 -16.44 -21.67
C ALA A 10 -4.96 -16.10 -20.17
N LEU A 11 -4.47 -17.02 -19.34
CA LEU A 11 -4.30 -16.78 -17.90
C LEU A 11 -3.30 -15.65 -17.62
N ALA A 12 -2.14 -15.65 -18.28
CA ALA A 12 -1.15 -14.59 -18.12
C ALA A 12 -1.70 -13.21 -18.53
N ILE A 13 -2.49 -13.14 -19.60
CA ILE A 13 -3.16 -11.91 -20.00
C ILE A 13 -4.17 -11.47 -18.94
N LEU A 14 -5.02 -12.38 -18.46
CA LEU A 14 -6.00 -12.09 -17.40
C LEU A 14 -5.31 -11.59 -16.13
N ASP A 15 -4.18 -12.17 -15.75
CA ASP A 15 -3.39 -11.75 -14.58
C ASP A 15 -2.81 -10.35 -14.76
N ILE A 16 -2.24 -10.03 -15.93
CA ILE A 16 -1.72 -8.69 -16.24
C ILE A 16 -2.86 -7.67 -16.18
N PHE A 17 -4.01 -7.99 -16.78
CA PHE A 17 -5.18 -7.13 -16.73
C PHE A 17 -5.64 -6.95 -15.29
N TYR A 18 -5.86 -8.03 -14.56
CA TYR A 18 -6.26 -7.99 -13.15
C TYR A 18 -5.31 -7.11 -12.35
N TYR A 19 -4.00 -7.35 -12.44
CA TYR A 19 -3.01 -6.60 -11.69
C TYR A 19 -3.05 -5.11 -12.04
N ARG A 20 -3.08 -4.77 -13.33
CA ARG A 20 -3.13 -3.37 -13.78
C ARG A 20 -4.41 -2.66 -13.37
N PHE A 21 -5.55 -3.36 -13.40
CA PHE A 21 -6.86 -2.78 -13.11
C PHE A 21 -7.22 -2.76 -11.62
N THR A 22 -6.49 -3.46 -10.75
CA THR A 22 -6.78 -3.51 -9.30
C THR A 22 -5.66 -2.97 -8.42
N ARG A 23 -4.65 -2.33 -9.04
CA ARG A 23 -3.55 -1.71 -8.31
C ARG A 23 -3.97 -0.35 -7.73
N VAL A 24 -3.64 -0.15 -6.47
CA VAL A 24 -3.58 1.17 -5.83
C VAL A 24 -2.15 1.68 -5.94
N SER A 25 -1.97 2.87 -6.48
CA SER A 25 -0.69 3.60 -6.44
C SER A 25 -0.71 4.62 -5.33
N PHE A 26 0.43 4.85 -4.69
CA PHE A 26 0.56 5.85 -3.63
C PHE A 26 1.45 6.99 -4.11
N ASP A 27 1.02 8.20 -3.77
CA ASP A 27 1.75 9.42 -4.09
C ASP A 27 1.38 10.46 -3.06
N ASN A 28 2.38 11.05 -2.42
CA ASN A 28 2.21 12.15 -1.48
C ASN A 28 1.15 11.87 -0.38
N TYR A 29 1.23 10.68 0.25
CA TYR A 29 0.30 10.18 1.26
C TYR A 29 -1.15 9.98 0.78
N ARG A 30 -1.39 9.93 -0.54
CA ARG A 30 -2.69 9.64 -1.15
C ARG A 30 -2.65 8.31 -1.89
N GLY A 31 -3.72 7.54 -1.79
CA GLY A 31 -3.96 6.38 -2.65
C GLY A 31 -4.72 6.83 -3.90
N LYS A 32 -4.34 6.26 -5.05
CA LYS A 32 -5.04 6.46 -6.33
C LYS A 32 -5.41 5.10 -6.90
N ALA A 33 -6.67 4.95 -7.25
CA ALA A 33 -7.25 3.82 -7.95
C ALA A 33 -7.90 4.29 -9.24
N ASN A 34 -8.01 3.42 -10.24
CA ASN A 34 -8.74 3.76 -11.46
C ASN A 34 -10.26 3.71 -11.21
N ASN A 35 -11.02 4.44 -12.03
CA ASN A 35 -12.47 4.57 -11.88
C ASN A 35 -13.22 3.23 -11.94
N LEU A 36 -12.77 2.29 -12.78
CA LEU A 36 -13.39 0.97 -12.88
C LEU A 36 -13.21 0.21 -11.56
N TYR A 37 -12.01 0.26 -10.99
CA TYR A 37 -11.73 -0.37 -9.71
C TYR A 37 -12.62 0.20 -8.62
N CYS A 38 -12.71 1.52 -8.52
CA CYS A 38 -13.60 2.17 -7.54
C CYS A 38 -15.07 1.78 -7.72
N LYS A 39 -15.57 1.65 -8.96
CA LYS A 39 -16.94 1.17 -9.18
C LYS A 39 -17.18 -0.25 -8.70
N LEU A 40 -16.15 -1.10 -8.73
CA LEU A 40 -16.24 -2.51 -8.37
C LEU A 40 -16.06 -2.74 -6.87
N VAL A 41 -15.21 -1.96 -6.21
CA VAL A 41 -14.78 -2.24 -4.83
C VAL A 41 -15.18 -1.18 -3.82
N ALA A 42 -15.40 0.08 -4.21
CA ALA A 42 -15.69 1.13 -3.25
C ALA A 42 -17.04 0.88 -2.56
N SER A 43 -17.06 1.07 -1.25
CA SER A 43 -18.29 1.10 -0.46
C SER A 43 -19.15 2.25 -0.96
N LYS A 44 -20.47 2.11 -0.80
CA LYS A 44 -21.40 3.24 -1.01
C LYS A 44 -21.13 4.37 -0.01
N ASP A 45 -20.57 4.03 1.14
CA ASP A 45 -20.32 4.92 2.27
C ASP A 45 -18.83 5.24 2.39
N LEU A 46 -18.30 5.98 1.41
CA LEU A 46 -16.95 6.51 1.49
C LEU A 46 -16.85 7.58 2.59
N PRO A 47 -15.68 7.73 3.25
CA PRO A 47 -15.51 8.75 4.27
C PRO A 47 -15.84 10.17 3.77
N THR A 48 -16.73 10.86 4.49
CA THR A 48 -17.10 12.26 4.24
C THR A 48 -16.30 13.26 5.08
N SER A 49 -15.50 12.74 6.02
CA SER A 49 -14.52 13.48 6.81
C SER A 49 -13.13 12.87 6.61
N PRO A 50 -12.05 13.64 6.84
CA PRO A 50 -10.71 13.17 6.57
C PRO A 50 -10.33 11.95 7.42
N VAL A 51 -9.68 10.96 6.80
CA VAL A 51 -9.20 9.76 7.46
C VAL A 51 -7.74 9.52 7.08
N ILE A 52 -6.88 9.27 8.07
CA ILE A 52 -5.51 8.81 7.85
C ILE A 52 -5.44 7.33 8.26
N PHE A 53 -5.03 6.47 7.33
CA PHE A 53 -4.69 5.08 7.64
C PHE A 53 -3.20 4.95 7.97
N VAL A 54 -2.88 4.23 9.05
CA VAL A 54 -1.51 3.94 9.51
C VAL A 54 -1.31 2.42 9.54
N PRO A 55 -0.44 1.85 8.67
CA PRO A 55 -0.16 0.43 8.69
C PRO A 55 0.69 0.07 9.93
N GLY A 56 0.75 -1.21 10.27
CA GLY A 56 1.65 -1.71 11.31
C GLY A 56 3.09 -1.89 10.83
N ILE A 57 3.93 -2.46 11.71
CA ILE A 57 5.30 -2.86 11.38
C ILE A 57 5.33 -3.69 10.10
N LYS A 58 6.33 -3.44 9.24
CA LYS A 58 6.46 -4.10 7.92
C LYS A 58 5.30 -3.86 6.95
N GLY A 59 4.44 -2.91 7.26
CA GLY A 59 3.25 -2.61 6.48
C GLY A 59 3.43 -1.56 5.38
N SER A 60 4.63 -0.99 5.24
CA SER A 60 5.00 -0.07 4.16
C SER A 60 5.95 -0.74 3.17
N VAL A 61 5.88 -0.35 1.90
CA VAL A 61 6.83 -0.76 0.87
C VAL A 61 8.11 0.05 1.01
N LEU A 62 9.25 -0.65 1.01
CA LEU A 62 10.58 -0.04 1.02
C LEU A 62 11.27 -0.27 -0.31
N GLU A 63 11.86 0.77 -0.87
CA GLU A 63 12.63 0.75 -2.12
C GLU A 63 14.03 1.29 -1.92
N GLN A 64 15.02 0.67 -2.56
CA GLN A 64 16.40 1.16 -2.60
C GLN A 64 16.87 1.16 -4.05
N ASN A 65 17.40 2.29 -4.53
CA ASN A 65 17.87 2.44 -5.92
C ASN A 65 16.81 2.08 -6.99
N GLY A 66 15.52 2.27 -6.68
CA GLY A 66 14.40 1.96 -7.58
C GLY A 66 13.93 0.50 -7.54
N GLU A 67 14.52 -0.34 -6.68
CA GLU A 67 14.11 -1.72 -6.50
C GLU A 67 13.41 -1.91 -5.15
N THR A 68 12.32 -2.68 -5.13
CA THR A 68 11.64 -3.04 -3.89
C THR A 68 12.53 -3.95 -3.05
N VAL A 69 12.92 -3.46 -1.87
CA VAL A 69 13.71 -4.23 -0.89
C VAL A 69 12.86 -4.86 0.20
N TRP A 70 11.60 -4.40 0.36
CA TRP A 70 10.58 -5.02 1.20
C TRP A 70 9.16 -4.81 0.61
N LEU A 71 8.34 -5.84 0.44
CA LEU A 71 8.62 -7.27 0.50
C LEU A 71 8.83 -7.77 -0.93
N THR A 72 9.81 -8.64 -1.18
CA THR A 72 9.94 -9.31 -2.50
C THR A 72 9.19 -10.64 -2.52
N VAL A 73 8.84 -11.11 -3.72
CA VAL A 73 8.12 -12.39 -3.89
C VAL A 73 8.93 -13.57 -3.32
N GLN A 74 10.24 -13.54 -3.52
CA GLN A 74 11.14 -14.56 -2.98
C GLN A 74 11.15 -14.55 -1.45
N GLU A 75 11.20 -13.36 -0.84
CA GLU A 75 11.11 -13.21 0.62
C GLU A 75 9.74 -13.67 1.14
N ALA A 76 8.65 -13.34 0.45
CA ALA A 76 7.31 -13.77 0.85
C ALA A 76 7.10 -15.28 0.84
N LEU A 77 7.78 -16.01 -0.05
CA LEU A 77 7.60 -17.45 -0.23
C LEU A 77 8.67 -18.31 0.45
N PHE A 78 9.90 -17.83 0.54
CA PHE A 78 11.06 -18.69 0.84
C PHE A 78 12.07 -18.07 1.80
N GLY A 79 11.85 -16.85 2.31
CA GLY A 79 12.93 -16.08 2.92
C GLY A 79 12.59 -15.42 4.25
N ASN A 80 13.62 -15.32 5.08
CA ASN A 80 13.72 -14.28 6.11
C ASN A 80 14.84 -13.34 5.68
N LYS A 81 14.51 -12.07 5.44
CA LYS A 81 15.50 -11.03 5.21
C LYS A 81 15.54 -10.10 6.40
N GLN A 82 16.72 -9.94 6.97
CA GLN A 82 16.96 -8.91 7.96
C GLN A 82 17.17 -7.58 7.23
N LEU A 83 16.39 -6.59 7.63
CA LEU A 83 16.48 -5.22 7.15
C LEU A 83 16.64 -4.34 8.37
N ASP A 84 17.89 -4.09 8.73
CA ASP A 84 18.22 -3.18 9.82
C ASP A 84 18.17 -1.74 9.31
N TYR A 85 17.81 -0.81 10.20
CA TYR A 85 17.91 0.61 9.92
C TYR A 85 19.37 1.04 9.92
N GLN A 86 19.77 1.81 8.91
CA GLN A 86 21.08 2.46 8.88
C GLN A 86 20.89 3.95 8.64
N ILE A 87 21.57 4.75 9.45
CA ILE A 87 21.57 6.21 9.28
C ILE A 87 22.13 6.53 7.89
N ASN A 88 21.41 7.35 7.13
CA ASN A 88 21.73 7.73 5.75
C ASN A 88 21.69 6.57 4.74
N ASP A 89 20.90 5.51 4.99
CA ASP A 89 20.60 4.57 3.91
C ASP A 89 19.76 5.25 2.81
N SER A 90 19.86 4.72 1.59
CA SER A 90 19.14 5.25 0.44
C SER A 90 17.72 4.69 0.32
N VAL A 91 17.18 4.12 1.40
CA VAL A 91 15.86 3.48 1.39
C VAL A 91 14.77 4.54 1.40
N LYS A 92 13.75 4.31 0.59
CA LYS A 92 12.59 5.19 0.43
C LYS A 92 11.32 4.40 0.69
N VAL A 93 10.37 5.06 1.32
CA VAL A 93 9.03 4.51 1.54
C VAL A 93 8.11 4.97 0.42
N THR A 94 7.51 4.04 -0.32
CA THR A 94 6.73 4.36 -1.54
C THR A 94 5.24 4.11 -1.42
N GLY A 95 4.77 3.53 -0.32
CA GLY A 95 3.35 3.27 -0.09
C GLY A 95 3.13 2.25 1.01
N ILE A 96 1.89 1.80 1.17
CA ILE A 96 1.56 0.66 2.03
C ILE A 96 1.64 -0.65 1.26
N LEU A 97 1.96 -1.74 1.95
CA LEU A 97 2.00 -3.09 1.40
C LEU A 97 0.57 -3.60 1.17
N THR A 98 0.04 -3.33 -0.02
CA THR A 98 -1.33 -3.75 -0.37
C THR A 98 -1.38 -5.23 -0.69
N ARG A 99 -0.51 -5.68 -1.60
CA ARG A 99 -0.41 -7.06 -2.06
C ARG A 99 0.97 -7.43 -2.58
N ILE A 100 1.29 -8.72 -2.52
CA ILE A 100 2.41 -9.35 -3.21
C ILE A 100 2.05 -10.79 -3.58
N GLY A 101 2.42 -11.24 -4.77
CA GLY A 101 2.15 -12.62 -5.18
C GLY A 101 2.80 -12.99 -6.51
N VAL A 102 2.99 -14.30 -6.73
CA VAL A 102 3.45 -14.86 -8.02
C VAL A 102 2.28 -15.07 -8.96
N VAL A 103 1.22 -15.69 -8.43
CA VAL A 103 0.00 -15.99 -9.16
C VAL A 103 -1.15 -15.36 -8.38
N PRO A 104 -1.84 -14.34 -8.94
CA PRO A 104 -2.99 -13.71 -8.30
C PRO A 104 -3.97 -14.76 -7.76
N TYR A 105 -4.56 -14.51 -6.58
CA TYR A 105 -5.53 -15.39 -5.92
C TYR A 105 -5.05 -16.77 -5.44
N LEU A 106 -3.99 -17.34 -6.03
CA LEU A 106 -3.47 -18.66 -5.63
C LEU A 106 -2.31 -18.55 -4.64
N LEU A 107 -1.41 -17.60 -4.87
CA LEU A 107 -0.22 -17.35 -4.04
C LEU A 107 -0.05 -15.84 -3.86
N GLU A 108 -1.00 -15.24 -3.17
CA GLU A 108 -1.07 -13.80 -2.92
C GLU A 108 -1.17 -13.52 -1.42
N TYR A 109 -0.31 -12.61 -0.95
CA TYR A 109 -0.37 -12.02 0.38
C TYR A 109 -0.89 -10.59 0.25
N SER A 110 -2.11 -10.33 0.74
CA SER A 110 -2.86 -9.09 0.50
C SER A 110 -3.21 -8.35 1.79
N SER A 111 -2.21 -7.91 2.56
CA SER A 111 -2.37 -7.37 3.93
C SER A 111 -3.36 -6.21 4.03
N TYR A 112 -3.20 -5.22 3.15
CA TYR A 112 -3.98 -3.98 3.21
C TYR A 112 -4.76 -3.71 1.93
N GLN A 113 -4.86 -4.67 1.01
CA GLN A 113 -5.55 -4.47 -0.27
C GLN A 113 -6.97 -3.94 -0.10
N ASN A 114 -7.76 -4.52 0.81
CA ASN A 114 -9.15 -4.13 1.00
C ASN A 114 -9.28 -2.69 1.50
N ILE A 115 -8.55 -2.32 2.57
CA ILE A 115 -8.62 -0.96 3.11
C ILE A 115 -8.04 0.06 2.14
N ALA A 116 -6.95 -0.27 1.44
CA ALA A 116 -6.37 0.58 0.42
C ALA A 116 -7.34 0.83 -0.74
N ALA A 117 -8.03 -0.22 -1.20
CA ALA A 117 -9.00 -0.12 -2.28
C ALA A 117 -10.17 0.80 -1.93
N GLN A 118 -10.71 0.67 -0.70
CA GLN A 118 -11.78 1.53 -0.21
C GLN A 118 -11.33 2.99 -0.11
N LEU A 119 -10.23 3.22 0.59
CA LEU A 119 -9.76 4.56 0.90
C LEU A 119 -9.17 5.28 -0.32
N ALA A 120 -8.53 4.59 -1.26
CA ALA A 120 -8.01 5.20 -2.49
C ALA A 120 -9.10 5.77 -3.42
N CYS A 121 -10.35 5.38 -3.20
CA CYS A 121 -11.50 5.90 -3.93
C CYS A 121 -12.14 7.12 -3.25
N SER A 122 -11.68 7.50 -2.05
CA SER A 122 -12.14 8.69 -1.34
C SER A 122 -11.12 9.84 -1.42
N PRO A 123 -11.54 11.06 -1.84
CA PRO A 123 -10.66 12.22 -1.79
C PRO A 123 -10.36 12.69 -0.35
N GLN A 124 -11.09 12.18 0.65
CA GLN A 124 -10.89 12.50 2.06
C GLN A 124 -9.87 11.56 2.74
N SER A 125 -9.33 10.59 2.01
CA SER A 125 -8.45 9.59 2.60
C SER A 125 -6.97 9.88 2.35
N TYR A 126 -6.18 9.53 3.36
CA TYR A 126 -4.74 9.65 3.40
C TYR A 126 -4.14 8.35 3.95
N PHE A 127 -2.88 8.10 3.63
CA PHE A 127 -2.13 6.93 4.05
C PHE A 127 -0.80 7.40 4.61
N PHE A 128 -0.52 7.13 5.88
CA PHE A 128 0.78 7.38 6.47
C PHE A 128 1.64 6.12 6.33
N TYR A 129 2.37 6.02 5.21
CA TYR A 129 3.40 5.00 5.05
C TYR A 129 4.73 5.56 5.53
N TYR A 130 5.41 4.78 6.36
CA TYR A 130 6.65 5.17 7.04
C TYR A 130 7.69 4.06 7.01
N ASP A 131 8.95 4.40 7.31
CA ASP A 131 10.00 3.40 7.45
C ASP A 131 9.86 2.74 8.80
N TRP A 132 9.32 1.53 8.78
CA TRP A 132 9.02 0.76 9.98
C TRP A 132 10.28 0.25 10.71
N ARG A 133 11.48 0.49 10.15
CA ARG A 133 12.77 0.23 10.80
C ARG A 133 13.27 1.43 11.61
N ASP A 134 12.80 2.65 11.28
CA ASP A 134 13.21 3.90 11.91
C ASP A 134 12.59 4.07 13.30
N TYR A 135 13.15 4.99 14.08
CA TYR A 135 12.72 5.29 15.43
C TYR A 135 11.30 5.85 15.48
N PRO A 136 10.49 5.47 16.49
CA PRO A 136 9.14 5.99 16.67
C PRO A 136 9.07 7.52 16.73
N ASP A 137 10.07 8.18 17.33
CA ASP A 137 10.10 9.64 17.44
C ASP A 137 10.17 10.32 16.06
N THR A 138 11.03 9.83 15.16
CA THR A 138 11.13 10.35 13.78
C THR A 138 9.80 10.17 13.04
N ASN A 139 9.23 8.97 13.12
CA ASN A 139 7.96 8.65 12.48
C ASN A 139 6.80 9.49 13.04
N SER A 140 6.78 9.76 14.35
CA SER A 140 5.76 10.59 14.99
C SER A 140 5.79 12.05 14.52
N GLN A 141 6.98 12.60 14.27
CA GLN A 141 7.14 13.96 13.74
C GLN A 141 6.61 14.07 12.31
N GLU A 142 6.93 13.11 11.45
CA GLU A 142 6.40 13.05 10.08
C GLU A 142 4.88 12.85 10.06
N PHE A 143 4.36 12.03 10.97
CA PHE A 143 2.92 11.86 11.14
C PHE A 143 2.24 13.16 11.57
N GLY A 144 2.83 13.91 12.51
CA GLY A 144 2.36 15.23 12.92
C GLY A 144 2.26 16.21 11.74
N LYS A 145 3.30 16.25 10.89
CA LYS A 145 3.29 17.07 9.65
C LYS A 145 2.15 16.67 8.71
N LEU A 146 1.88 15.36 8.57
CA LEU A 146 0.74 14.91 7.78
C LEU A 146 -0.58 15.36 8.39
N VAL A 147 -0.79 15.21 9.70
CA VAL A 147 -2.02 15.66 10.39
C VAL A 147 -2.26 17.15 10.19
N GLU A 148 -1.24 17.99 10.40
CA GLU A 148 -1.31 19.44 10.17
C GLU A 148 -1.69 19.76 8.73
N ARG A 149 -1.07 19.08 7.77
CA ARG A 149 -1.39 19.21 6.37
C ARG A 149 -2.84 18.83 6.07
N VAL A 150 -3.35 17.73 6.61
CA VAL A 150 -4.75 17.32 6.41
C VAL A 150 -5.70 18.40 6.94
N ILE A 151 -5.43 18.94 8.13
CA ILE A 151 -6.23 20.04 8.70
C ILE A 151 -6.20 21.26 7.80
N LYS A 152 -5.03 21.63 7.27
CA LYS A 152 -4.89 22.76 6.34
C LYS A 152 -5.63 22.55 5.02
N GLU A 153 -5.56 21.34 4.44
CA GLU A 153 -6.21 21.01 3.17
C GLU A 153 -7.74 20.90 3.28
N THR A 154 -8.26 20.46 4.42
CA THR A 154 -9.67 20.05 4.56
C THR A 154 -10.48 20.90 5.55
N GLY A 155 -9.81 21.70 6.39
CA GLY A 155 -10.43 22.44 7.50
C GLY A 155 -10.94 21.56 8.64
N LYS A 156 -10.63 20.24 8.64
CA LYS A 156 -11.14 19.27 9.61
C LYS A 156 -10.01 18.45 10.23
N LYS A 157 -10.15 18.11 11.51
CA LYS A 157 -9.27 17.14 12.17
C LYS A 157 -9.52 15.74 11.60
N PRO A 158 -8.49 15.00 11.14
CA PRO A 158 -8.67 13.66 10.63
C PRO A 158 -9.00 12.66 11.74
N SER A 159 -9.81 11.65 11.41
CA SER A 159 -9.83 10.39 12.15
C SER A 159 -8.61 9.55 11.78
N VAL A 160 -8.05 8.80 12.73
CA VAL A 160 -6.89 7.94 12.51
C VAL A 160 -7.34 6.49 12.65
N VAL A 161 -7.00 5.68 11.65
CA VAL A 161 -7.21 4.23 11.66
C VAL A 161 -5.84 3.58 11.62
N ALA A 162 -5.42 3.01 12.74
CA ALA A 162 -4.12 2.39 12.90
C ALA A 162 -4.22 0.87 13.03
N HIS A 163 -3.20 0.16 12.54
CA HIS A 163 -3.09 -1.29 12.70
C HIS A 163 -1.82 -1.67 13.46
N SER A 164 -1.96 -2.50 14.51
CA SER A 164 -0.82 -3.02 15.29
C SER A 164 0.13 -1.90 15.75
N MET A 165 1.44 -2.01 15.52
CA MET A 165 2.46 -1.00 15.87
C MET A 165 2.28 0.38 15.18
N GLY A 166 1.30 0.52 14.30
CA GLY A 166 0.93 1.82 13.75
C GLY A 166 0.09 2.68 14.72
N GLY A 167 -0.42 2.09 15.81
CA GLY A 167 -1.19 2.79 16.84
C GLY A 167 -0.33 3.14 18.04
#